data_AF-A0A0E4FZH8-F1
#
_entry.id   AF-A0A0E4FZH8-F1
#
_cell.length_a   1.000
_cell.length_b   1.000
_cell.length_c   1.000
_cell.angle_alpha   90.00
_cell.angle_beta   90.00
_cell.angle_gamma   90.00
#
_symmetry.space_group_name_H-M   'P 1'
#
loop_
_entity.id
_entity.type
_entity.pdbx_description
1 polymer ?
#
loop_
_entity_poly.entity_id
_entity_poly.type
_entity_poly.pdbx_seq_one_letter_code
_entity_poly.pdbx_strand_id
1 'polypeptide(L)'
;MSRKSRIPLADRVAEAAAAALAARRFVSAIDILVGIGWLDPEALERWRRGQIDCLEEVVRTNLPRISEAMRLFRSWATARGLFASQTEYVARTPRRQTLRFNRSGNPAIEASYRTHWVSPELSEKKREWLAEKASRAPELVVVQPLNTEWTCHRCGGSGSLLMMETPGPACMRCVGLNDLDYLPAGDPLLSRRAKAKSTRYAVVVRFSRTRRRYERQGLLIEPRALADARRALAR
;
A
#
# COMPACT_ATOMS: atom_id res chain seq x y z
N MET A 1 -1.48 -0.84 -44.81
CA MET A 1 -1.59 -0.32 -43.43
C MET A 1 -1.34 -1.46 -42.45
N SER A 2 -0.17 -1.47 -41.81
CA SER A 2 0.30 -2.57 -40.95
C SER A 2 -0.60 -2.72 -39.72
N ARG A 3 -1.31 -3.86 -39.61
CA ARG A 3 -1.96 -4.28 -38.36
C ARG A 3 -0.82 -4.55 -37.38
N LYS A 4 -0.53 -3.60 -36.48
CA LYS A 4 0.35 -3.84 -35.35
C LYS A 4 -0.11 -5.14 -34.68
N SER A 5 0.70 -6.19 -34.80
CA SER A 5 0.49 -7.46 -34.11
C SER A 5 0.25 -7.15 -32.64
N ARG A 6 -0.98 -7.36 -32.17
CA ARG A 6 -1.30 -7.19 -30.75
C ARG A 6 -0.61 -8.33 -30.03
N ILE A 7 0.42 -8.00 -29.24
CA ILE A 7 1.10 -8.95 -28.36
C ILE A 7 0.00 -9.71 -27.57
N PRO A 8 -0.01 -11.06 -27.64
CA PRO A 8 -0.95 -11.90 -26.89
C PRO A 8 -1.01 -11.52 -25.41
N LEU A 9 -2.19 -11.71 -24.80
CA LEU A 9 -2.35 -11.42 -23.37
C LEU A 9 -1.38 -12.26 -22.51
N ALA A 10 -1.14 -13.51 -22.91
CA ALA A 10 -0.20 -14.41 -22.22
C ALA A 10 1.21 -13.82 -22.16
N ASP A 11 1.72 -13.30 -23.28
CA ASP A 11 3.06 -12.72 -23.34
C ASP A 11 3.17 -11.46 -22.50
N ARG A 12 2.17 -10.57 -22.56
CA ARG A 12 2.11 -9.37 -21.71
C ARG A 12 2.09 -9.70 -20.22
N VAL A 13 1.33 -10.73 -19.83
CA VAL A 13 1.30 -11.22 -18.45
C VAL A 13 2.65 -11.79 -18.05
N ALA A 14 3.28 -12.59 -18.91
CA ALA A 14 4.58 -13.19 -18.65
C ALA A 14 5.70 -12.13 -18.53
N GLU A 15 5.72 -11.12 -19.40
CA GLU A 15 6.65 -9.99 -19.36
C GLU A 15 6.49 -9.18 -18.07
N ALA A 16 5.25 -8.80 -17.73
CA ALA A 16 4.95 -8.08 -16.48
C ALA A 16 5.35 -8.90 -15.25
N ALA A 17 5.07 -10.21 -15.26
CA ALA A 17 5.40 -11.09 -14.15
C ALA A 17 6.92 -11.26 -13.98
N ALA A 18 7.65 -11.47 -15.08
CA ALA A 18 9.10 -11.58 -15.07
C ALA A 18 9.78 -10.29 -14.58
N ALA A 19 9.31 -9.13 -15.05
CA ALA A 19 9.82 -7.83 -14.61
C ALA A 19 9.61 -7.60 -13.11
N ALA A 20 8.40 -7.90 -12.60
CA ALA A 20 8.10 -7.78 -11.17
C ALA A 20 8.94 -8.74 -10.32
N LEU A 21 9.06 -10.01 -10.75
CA LEU A 21 9.86 -11.03 -10.07
C LEU A 21 11.34 -10.65 -10.02
N ALA A 22 11.90 -10.12 -11.11
CA ALA A 22 13.29 -9.66 -11.16
C ALA A 22 13.53 -8.49 -10.19
N ALA A 23 12.61 -7.52 -10.14
CA ALA A 23 12.76 -6.33 -9.31
C ALA A 23 12.58 -6.60 -7.81
N ARG A 24 11.65 -7.50 -7.43
CA ARG A 24 11.19 -7.65 -6.04
C ARG A 24 11.36 -9.03 -5.44
N ARG A 25 11.77 -10.02 -6.26
CA ARG A 25 11.86 -11.45 -5.92
C ARG A 25 10.52 -12.13 -5.59
N PHE A 26 9.42 -11.43 -5.85
CA PHE A 26 8.07 -11.97 -5.87
C PHE A 26 7.22 -11.20 -6.88
N VAL A 27 6.07 -11.76 -7.24
CA VAL A 27 5.07 -11.12 -8.10
C VAL A 27 3.67 -11.35 -7.54
N SER A 28 2.83 -10.31 -7.58
CA SER A 28 1.43 -10.34 -7.14
C SER A 28 0.46 -10.06 -8.28
N ALA A 29 -0.83 -10.33 -8.08
CA ALA A 29 -1.87 -9.98 -9.05
C ALA A 29 -1.91 -8.47 -9.35
N ILE A 30 -1.63 -7.61 -8.36
CA ILE A 30 -1.53 -6.15 -8.55
C ILE A 30 -0.42 -5.79 -9.52
N ASP A 31 0.75 -6.45 -9.42
CA ASP A 31 1.88 -6.20 -10.32
C ASP A 31 1.52 -6.56 -11.76
N ILE A 32 0.74 -7.63 -11.98
CA ILE A 32 0.24 -7.98 -13.30
C ILE A 32 -0.71 -6.93 -13.83
N LEU A 33 -1.72 -6.54 -13.04
CA LEU A 33 -2.73 -5.56 -13.47
C LEU A 33 -2.11 -4.20 -13.78
N VAL A 34 -1.12 -3.76 -12.99
CA VAL A 34 -0.37 -2.51 -13.26
C VAL A 34 0.56 -2.69 -14.46
N GLY A 35 1.33 -3.79 -14.52
CA GLY A 35 2.32 -4.02 -15.57
C GLY A 35 1.71 -4.16 -16.97
N ILE A 36 0.51 -4.73 -17.08
CA ILE A 36 -0.24 -4.76 -18.35
C ILE A 36 -1.06 -3.48 -18.58
N GLY A 37 -1.04 -2.52 -17.66
CA GLY A 37 -1.73 -1.23 -17.78
C GLY A 37 -3.24 -1.29 -17.56
N TRP A 38 -3.78 -2.33 -16.92
CA TRP A 38 -5.20 -2.43 -16.59
C TRP A 38 -5.56 -1.74 -15.28
N LEU A 39 -4.62 -1.59 -14.36
CA LEU A 39 -4.80 -0.86 -13.11
C LEU A 39 -3.91 0.38 -13.09
N ASP A 40 -4.54 1.53 -12.85
CA ASP A 40 -3.84 2.80 -12.70
C ASP A 40 -3.23 2.94 -11.29
N PRO A 41 -1.98 3.41 -11.14
CA PRO A 41 -1.34 3.58 -9.82
C PRO A 41 -2.09 4.52 -8.87
N GLU A 42 -2.75 5.57 -9.38
CA GLU A 42 -3.53 6.50 -8.57
C GLU A 42 -4.81 5.82 -8.05
N ALA A 43 -5.48 5.05 -8.90
CA ALA A 43 -6.62 4.23 -8.51
C ALA A 43 -6.23 3.15 -7.48
N LEU A 44 -5.06 2.54 -7.64
CA LEU A 44 -4.51 1.61 -6.65
C LEU A 44 -4.28 2.29 -5.29
N GLU A 45 -3.74 3.50 -5.25
CA GLU A 45 -3.55 4.23 -3.99
C GLU A 45 -4.89 4.64 -3.35
N ARG A 46 -5.92 4.95 -4.13
CA ARG A 46 -7.28 5.16 -3.63
C ARG A 46 -7.84 3.89 -2.97
N TRP A 47 -7.68 2.73 -3.63
CA TRP A 47 -8.11 1.45 -3.07
C TRP A 47 -7.33 1.09 -1.81
N ARG A 48 -6.01 1.31 -1.79
CA ARG A 48 -5.17 1.13 -0.59
C ARG A 48 -5.59 2.02 0.58
N ARG A 49 -6.17 3.19 0.32
CA ARG A 49 -6.74 4.07 1.35
C ARG A 49 -8.16 3.68 1.78
N GLY A 50 -8.72 2.59 1.23
CA GLY A 50 -10.09 2.15 1.49
C GLY A 50 -11.14 3.06 0.84
N GLN A 51 -10.79 3.78 -0.23
CA GLN A 51 -11.71 4.71 -0.91
C GLN A 51 -12.52 4.06 -2.03
N ILE A 52 -12.28 2.77 -2.29
CA ILE A 52 -12.91 1.95 -3.32
C ILE A 52 -13.24 0.61 -2.65
N ASP A 53 -14.48 0.13 -2.82
CA ASP A 53 -14.98 -1.04 -2.10
C ASP A 53 -14.29 -2.34 -2.50
N CYS A 54 -13.95 -2.50 -3.79
CA CYS A 54 -13.12 -3.59 -4.26
C CYS A 54 -12.20 -3.21 -5.43
N LEU A 55 -11.09 -3.93 -5.63
CA LEU A 55 -10.10 -3.57 -6.64
C LEU A 55 -10.67 -3.66 -8.07
N GLU A 56 -11.48 -4.68 -8.36
CA GLU A 56 -12.06 -4.93 -9.69
C GLU A 56 -12.86 -3.73 -10.25
N GLU A 57 -13.36 -2.83 -9.40
CA GLU A 57 -14.15 -1.66 -9.85
C GLU A 57 -13.33 -0.63 -10.62
N VAL A 58 -12.02 -0.58 -10.35
CA VAL A 58 -11.10 0.39 -10.98
C VAL A 58 -10.15 -0.25 -11.98
N VAL A 59 -10.28 -1.55 -12.22
CA VAL A 59 -9.57 -2.22 -13.30
C VAL A 59 -10.23 -1.83 -14.63
N ARG A 60 -9.44 -1.32 -15.57
CA ARG A 60 -9.89 -0.79 -16.87
C ARG A 60 -10.18 -1.89 -17.89
N THR A 61 -10.94 -2.91 -17.49
CA THR A 61 -11.38 -4.00 -18.37
C THR A 61 -12.60 -4.73 -17.77
N ASN A 62 -13.06 -5.82 -18.40
CA ASN A 62 -14.19 -6.61 -17.92
C ASN A 62 -13.75 -7.84 -17.12
N LEU A 63 -14.65 -8.36 -16.27
CA LEU A 63 -14.38 -9.50 -15.38
C LEU A 63 -13.86 -10.75 -16.10
N PRO A 64 -14.42 -11.18 -17.26
CA PRO A 64 -13.87 -12.34 -17.99
C PRO A 64 -12.41 -12.18 -18.39
N ARG A 65 -12.00 -10.99 -18.84
CA ARG A 65 -10.60 -10.71 -19.20
C ARG A 65 -9.69 -10.70 -17.98
N ILE A 66 -10.18 -10.20 -16.84
CA ILE A 66 -9.42 -10.25 -15.57
C ILE A 66 -9.20 -11.70 -15.16
N SER A 67 -10.25 -12.52 -15.17
CA SER A 67 -10.17 -13.96 -14.87
C SER A 67 -9.21 -14.69 -15.80
N GLU A 68 -9.22 -14.37 -17.09
CA GLU A 68 -8.27 -14.92 -18.07
C GLU A 68 -6.83 -14.55 -17.71
N ALA A 69 -6.56 -13.27 -17.42
CA ALA A 69 -5.23 -12.82 -17.01
C ALA A 69 -4.75 -13.49 -15.72
N MET A 70 -5.63 -13.64 -14.71
CA MET A 70 -5.29 -14.31 -13.46
C MET A 70 -5.02 -15.81 -13.66
N ARG A 71 -5.74 -16.48 -14.56
CA ARG A 71 -5.47 -17.88 -14.93
C ARG A 71 -4.12 -18.01 -15.63
N LEU A 72 -3.83 -17.15 -16.60
CA LEU A 72 -2.54 -17.12 -17.30
C LEU A 72 -1.39 -16.86 -16.33
N PHE A 73 -1.56 -15.92 -15.41
CA PHE A 73 -0.58 -15.60 -14.37
C PHE A 73 -0.28 -16.79 -13.46
N ARG A 74 -1.32 -17.45 -12.94
CA ARG A 74 -1.14 -18.66 -12.10
C ARG A 74 -0.43 -19.77 -12.88
N SER A 75 -0.85 -20.03 -14.12
CA SER A 75 -0.20 -21.03 -14.98
C SER A 75 1.29 -20.74 -15.16
N TRP A 76 1.63 -19.48 -15.47
CA TRP A 76 3.00 -19.03 -15.61
C TRP A 76 3.83 -19.22 -14.33
N ALA A 77 3.25 -18.91 -13.16
CA ALA A 77 3.94 -19.03 -11.88
C ALA A 77 4.18 -20.50 -11.50
N THR A 78 3.18 -21.36 -11.67
CA THR A 78 3.30 -22.81 -11.41
C THR A 78 4.31 -23.46 -12.34
N ALA A 79 4.29 -23.12 -13.64
CA ALA A 79 5.25 -23.64 -14.63
C ALA A 79 6.71 -23.28 -14.30
N ARG A 80 6.93 -22.22 -13.51
CA ARG A 80 8.26 -21.78 -13.04
C ARG A 80 8.60 -22.27 -11.63
N GLY A 81 7.75 -23.10 -11.02
CA GLY A 81 7.97 -23.62 -9.68
C GLY A 81 8.02 -22.54 -8.60
N LEU A 82 7.30 -21.42 -8.77
CA LEU A 82 7.24 -20.37 -7.76
C LEU A 82 6.44 -20.84 -6.54
N PHE A 83 6.82 -20.37 -5.35
CA PHE A 83 6.10 -20.68 -4.11
C PHE A 83 4.93 -19.73 -3.92
N ALA A 84 3.74 -20.28 -3.72
CA ALA A 84 2.56 -19.52 -3.33
C ALA A 84 2.67 -19.09 -1.87
N SER A 85 2.46 -17.80 -1.61
CA SER A 85 2.44 -17.23 -0.26
C SER A 85 1.23 -16.31 -0.12
N GLN A 86 0.38 -16.57 0.88
CA GLN A 86 -0.77 -15.71 1.16
C GLN A 86 -0.32 -14.39 1.79
N THR A 87 -0.85 -13.28 1.30
CA THR A 87 -0.54 -11.94 1.80
C THR A 87 -1.81 -11.20 2.20
N GLU A 88 -1.80 -10.63 3.40
CA GLU A 88 -2.89 -9.79 3.88
C GLU A 88 -2.83 -8.37 3.33
N TYR A 89 -3.99 -7.86 2.92
CA TYR A 89 -4.15 -6.49 2.45
C TYR A 89 -5.10 -5.75 3.36
N VAL A 90 -4.55 -4.79 4.10
CA VAL A 90 -5.32 -3.89 4.99
C VAL A 90 -5.19 -2.45 4.52
N ALA A 91 -6.26 -1.69 4.73
CA ALA A 91 -6.32 -0.30 4.36
C ALA A 91 -5.25 0.52 5.09
N ARG A 92 -4.74 1.55 4.42
CA ARG A 92 -3.85 2.58 4.97
C ARG A 92 -4.64 3.62 5.78
N THR A 93 -5.51 3.13 6.66
CA THR A 93 -6.28 3.93 7.61
C THR A 93 -6.03 3.42 9.02
N PRO A 94 -6.23 4.22 10.08
CA PRO A 94 -6.04 3.76 11.46
C PRO A 94 -6.84 2.52 11.82
N ARG A 95 -8.00 2.31 11.18
CA ARG A 95 -8.87 1.14 11.39
C ARG A 95 -8.38 -0.16 10.74
N ARG A 96 -7.42 -0.10 9.81
CA ARG A 96 -6.80 -1.28 9.17
C ARG A 96 -7.79 -2.32 8.62
N GLN A 97 -8.90 -1.85 8.04
CA GLN A 97 -9.92 -2.73 7.46
C GLN A 97 -9.33 -3.58 6.33
N THR A 98 -9.73 -4.84 6.23
CA THR A 98 -9.31 -5.74 5.15
C THR A 98 -9.83 -5.22 3.81
N LEU A 99 -8.93 -5.00 2.86
CA LEU A 99 -9.28 -4.56 1.51
C LEU A 99 -9.80 -5.73 0.70
N ARG A 100 -10.83 -5.53 -0.12
CA ARG A 100 -11.39 -6.56 -0.99
C ARG A 100 -10.87 -6.42 -2.41
N PHE A 101 -10.63 -7.54 -3.09
CA PHE A 101 -10.23 -7.54 -4.49
C PHE A 101 -11.41 -7.67 -5.43
N ASN A 102 -12.33 -8.59 -5.13
CA ASN A 102 -13.42 -8.94 -6.03
C ASN A 102 -14.79 -8.47 -5.53
N ARG A 103 -15.68 -8.21 -6.48
CA ARG A 103 -17.04 -7.73 -6.21
C ARG A 103 -17.94 -8.81 -5.62
N SER A 104 -17.79 -10.06 -6.08
CA SER A 104 -18.66 -11.18 -5.69
C SER A 104 -18.49 -11.63 -4.24
N GLY A 105 -17.39 -11.24 -3.58
CA GLY A 105 -17.04 -11.68 -2.23
C GLY A 105 -16.59 -13.14 -2.18
N ASN A 106 -16.31 -13.77 -3.32
CA ASN A 106 -15.93 -15.19 -3.34
C ASN A 106 -14.54 -15.38 -2.69
N PRO A 107 -14.43 -16.17 -1.60
CA PRO A 107 -13.17 -16.34 -0.89
C PRO A 107 -12.05 -16.98 -1.71
N ALA A 108 -12.37 -17.87 -2.66
CA ALA A 108 -11.38 -18.51 -3.52
C ALA A 108 -10.78 -17.51 -4.53
N ILE A 109 -11.59 -16.58 -5.04
CA ILE A 109 -11.12 -15.51 -5.91
C ILE A 109 -10.26 -14.52 -5.09
N GLU A 110 -10.69 -14.15 -3.88
CA GLU A 110 -9.90 -13.32 -2.96
C GLU A 110 -8.54 -13.95 -2.67
N ALA A 111 -8.50 -15.23 -2.31
CA ALA A 111 -7.26 -15.95 -2.05
C ALA A 111 -6.33 -15.95 -3.27
N SER A 112 -6.89 -16.12 -4.48
CA SER A 112 -6.08 -16.04 -5.71
C SER A 112 -5.46 -14.66 -5.94
N TYR A 113 -6.15 -13.57 -5.58
CA TYR A 113 -5.57 -12.22 -5.68
C TYR A 113 -4.51 -11.96 -4.61
N ARG A 114 -4.72 -12.52 -3.41
CA ARG A 114 -3.81 -12.39 -2.24
C ARG A 114 -2.55 -13.22 -2.35
N THR A 115 -2.52 -14.23 -3.21
CA THR A 115 -1.32 -15.03 -3.46
C THR A 115 -0.22 -14.20 -4.11
N HIS A 116 0.89 -14.05 -3.40
CA HIS A 116 2.17 -13.65 -3.96
C HIS A 116 2.94 -14.90 -4.37
N TRP A 117 3.54 -14.87 -5.55
CA TRP A 117 4.39 -15.94 -6.06
C TRP A 117 5.84 -15.54 -5.87
N VAL A 118 6.54 -16.27 -5.00
CA VAL A 118 7.89 -15.94 -4.53
C VAL A 118 8.92 -16.82 -5.23
N SER A 119 10.08 -16.23 -5.54
CA SER A 119 11.19 -16.93 -6.19
C SER A 119 11.65 -18.15 -5.36
N PRO A 120 11.87 -19.32 -6.00
CA PRO A 120 12.40 -20.50 -5.33
C PRO A 120 13.87 -20.37 -4.93
N GLU A 121 14.62 -19.43 -5.54
CA GLU A 121 16.03 -19.15 -5.24
C GLU A 121 16.27 -18.63 -3.82
N LEU A 122 15.22 -18.18 -3.14
CA LEU A 122 15.31 -17.66 -1.78
C LEU A 122 15.23 -18.80 -0.77
N SER A 123 16.02 -18.75 0.29
CA SER A 123 15.87 -19.65 1.44
C SER A 123 14.47 -19.52 2.07
N GLU A 124 13.98 -20.56 2.72
CA GLU A 124 12.67 -20.58 3.39
C GLU A 124 12.46 -19.40 4.33
N LYS A 125 13.40 -19.17 5.27
CA LYS A 125 13.39 -18.00 6.17
C LYS A 125 13.24 -16.65 5.45
N LYS A 126 13.80 -16.53 4.25
CA LYS A 126 13.75 -15.29 3.48
C LYS A 126 12.42 -15.14 2.74
N ARG A 127 11.80 -16.26 2.34
CA ARG A 127 10.44 -16.27 1.79
C ARG A 127 9.41 -15.89 2.86
N GLU A 128 9.54 -16.46 4.06
CA GLU A 128 8.69 -16.12 5.21
C GLU A 128 8.82 -14.64 5.58
N TRP A 129 10.05 -14.12 5.70
CA TRP A 129 10.29 -12.71 5.97
C TRP A 129 9.69 -11.79 4.90
N LEU A 130 9.75 -12.18 3.61
CA LEU A 130 9.11 -11.42 2.54
C LEU A 130 7.58 -11.44 2.65
N ALA A 131 6.99 -12.59 3.00
CA ALA A 131 5.56 -12.73 3.20
C ALA A 131 5.06 -11.89 4.38
N GLU A 132 5.78 -11.93 5.50
CA GLU A 132 5.51 -11.11 6.69
C GLU A 132 5.62 -9.62 6.33
N LYS A 133 6.69 -9.23 5.64
CA LYS A 133 6.90 -7.84 5.21
C LYS A 133 5.82 -7.37 4.23
N ALA A 134 5.38 -8.22 3.31
CA ALA A 134 4.32 -7.90 2.37
C ALA A 134 2.95 -7.75 3.05
N SER A 135 2.69 -8.57 4.07
CA SER A 135 1.45 -8.54 4.87
C SER A 135 1.44 -7.44 5.94
N ARG A 136 2.61 -6.85 6.24
CA ARG A 136 2.72 -5.78 7.23
C ARG A 136 1.87 -4.58 6.81
N ALA A 137 1.04 -4.11 7.74
CA ALA A 137 0.20 -2.95 7.54
C ALA A 137 1.02 -1.75 7.04
N PRO A 138 0.58 -1.07 5.95
CA PRO A 138 1.34 0.03 5.38
C PRO A 138 1.42 1.21 6.35
N GLU A 139 2.46 2.03 6.24
CA GLU A 139 2.61 3.23 7.07
C GLU A 139 1.44 4.18 6.85
N LEU A 140 0.87 4.71 7.95
CA LEU A 140 -0.13 5.77 7.85
C LEU A 140 0.53 7.03 7.32
N VAL A 141 -0.19 7.79 6.50
CA VAL A 141 0.28 9.05 5.95
C VAL A 141 -0.66 10.15 6.38
N VAL A 142 -0.09 11.18 6.99
CA VAL A 142 -0.77 12.40 7.42
C VAL A 142 -0.18 13.55 6.62
N VAL A 143 -1.04 14.43 6.12
CA VAL A 143 -0.67 15.57 5.29
C VAL A 143 -0.68 16.81 6.16
N GLN A 144 0.42 17.55 6.14
CA GLN A 144 0.46 18.95 6.51
C GLN A 144 0.03 19.75 5.27
N PRO A 145 -1.19 20.33 5.28
CA PRO A 145 -1.72 20.98 4.10
C PRO A 145 -0.98 22.29 3.82
N LEU A 146 -0.96 22.69 2.54
CA LEU A 146 -0.46 24.01 2.16
C LEU A 146 -1.50 25.11 2.43
N ASN A 147 -2.79 24.78 2.25
CA ASN A 147 -3.89 25.65 2.61
C ASN A 147 -4.42 25.25 3.99
N THR A 148 -4.45 26.19 4.93
CA THR A 148 -5.02 25.99 6.26
C THR A 148 -6.54 25.98 6.25
N GLU A 149 -7.17 26.48 5.19
CA GLU A 149 -8.61 26.40 4.98
C GLU A 149 -8.97 25.02 4.38
N TRP A 150 -9.42 24.13 5.25
CA TRP A 150 -10.03 22.86 4.88
C TRP A 150 -10.99 22.41 5.98
N THR A 151 -11.98 21.62 5.60
CA THR A 151 -13.06 21.19 6.50
C THR A 151 -13.05 19.68 6.63
N CYS A 152 -12.98 19.19 7.87
CA CYS A 152 -13.10 17.78 8.20
C CYS A 152 -14.48 17.27 7.78
N HIS A 153 -14.52 16.28 6.89
CA HIS A 153 -15.77 15.74 6.38
C HIS A 153 -16.65 15.07 7.46
N ARG A 154 -16.06 14.67 8.60
CA ARG A 154 -16.79 13.99 9.70
C ARG A 154 -17.41 14.94 10.70
N CYS A 155 -16.76 16.08 10.99
CA CYS A 155 -17.17 16.95 12.10
C CYS A 155 -17.21 18.44 11.77
N GLY A 156 -16.92 18.85 10.53
CA GLY A 156 -16.91 20.26 10.12
C GLY A 156 -15.76 21.11 10.66
N GLY A 157 -14.87 20.55 11.48
CA GLY A 157 -13.71 21.28 12.05
C GLY A 157 -12.51 21.36 11.11
N SER A 158 -11.37 21.85 11.60
CA SER A 158 -10.11 21.92 10.85
C SER A 158 -8.90 21.59 11.74
N GLY A 159 -7.68 21.81 11.24
CA GLY A 159 -6.43 21.60 11.99
C GLY A 159 -5.16 21.79 11.15
N SER A 160 -4.00 21.68 11.81
CA SER A 160 -2.69 21.78 11.17
C SER A 160 -2.28 20.55 10.37
N LEU A 161 -2.96 19.42 10.59
CA LEU A 161 -2.71 18.14 9.95
C LEU A 161 -4.05 17.49 9.57
N LEU A 162 -4.06 16.80 8.43
CA LEU A 162 -5.20 16.04 7.95
C LEU A 162 -4.79 14.66 7.45
N MET A 163 -5.72 13.71 7.47
CA MET A 163 -5.59 12.44 6.76
C MET A 163 -6.67 12.39 5.67
N MET A 164 -6.30 11.90 4.48
CA MET A 164 -7.26 11.71 3.40
C MET A 164 -8.06 10.43 3.65
N GLU A 165 -9.37 10.57 3.79
CA GLU A 165 -10.35 9.48 3.83
C GLU A 165 -11.40 9.69 2.72
N THR A 166 -12.42 8.84 2.65
CA THR A 166 -13.61 9.06 1.80
C THR A 166 -14.73 9.64 2.66
N PRO A 167 -15.46 10.68 2.19
CA PRO A 167 -15.30 11.40 0.91
C PRO A 167 -14.28 12.53 0.91
N GLY A 168 -13.61 12.83 2.04
CA GLY A 168 -12.74 14.01 2.11
C GLY A 168 -11.70 13.96 3.24
N PRO A 169 -11.02 15.10 3.50
CA PRO A 169 -10.03 15.18 4.58
C PRO A 169 -10.69 14.96 5.95
N ALA A 170 -9.94 14.36 6.86
CA ALA A 170 -10.36 14.11 8.24
C ALA A 170 -9.30 14.61 9.23
N CYS A 171 -9.74 15.25 10.32
CA CYS A 171 -8.85 15.75 11.35
C CYS A 171 -8.30 14.64 12.24
N MET A 172 -7.16 14.91 12.90
CA MET A 172 -6.47 13.94 13.77
C MET A 172 -7.38 13.37 14.86
N ARG A 173 -8.31 14.17 15.40
CA ARG A 173 -9.31 13.69 16.36
C ARG A 173 -10.24 12.65 15.75
N CYS A 174 -10.81 12.94 14.59
CA CYS A 174 -11.78 12.06 13.93
C CYS A 174 -11.17 10.76 13.40
N VAL A 175 -9.87 10.76 13.06
CA VAL A 175 -9.14 9.54 12.69
C VAL A 175 -8.47 8.85 13.88
N GLY A 176 -8.60 9.41 15.09
CA GLY A 176 -8.03 8.82 16.31
C GLY A 176 -6.50 8.81 16.30
N LEU A 177 -5.87 9.93 15.94
CA LEU A 177 -4.41 10.14 15.99
C LEU A 177 -4.03 11.44 16.75
N ASN A 178 -4.99 12.09 17.42
CA ASN A 178 -4.78 13.37 18.12
C ASN A 178 -3.99 13.23 19.43
N ASP A 179 -3.84 12.01 19.94
CA ASP A 179 -3.06 11.63 21.11
C ASP A 179 -1.57 11.39 20.79
N LEU A 180 -1.16 11.50 19.52
CA LEU A 180 0.21 11.30 19.09
C LEU A 180 1.00 12.61 19.09
N ASP A 181 2.26 12.53 19.52
CA ASP A 181 3.21 13.64 19.50
C ASP A 181 3.87 13.78 18.13
N TYR A 182 4.03 15.02 17.69
CA TYR A 182 4.78 15.32 16.48
C TYR A 182 6.29 15.33 16.76
N LEU A 183 7.00 14.38 16.16
CA LEU A 183 8.45 14.35 16.06
C LEU A 183 8.88 14.91 14.69
N PRO A 184 9.47 16.12 14.63
CA PRO A 184 9.98 16.66 13.36
C PRO A 184 11.14 15.82 12.81
N ALA A 185 11.34 15.89 11.50
CA ALA A 185 12.50 15.32 10.85
C ALA A 185 13.79 16.00 11.38
N GLY A 186 14.86 15.21 11.49
CA GLY A 186 16.12 15.67 12.05
C GLY A 186 16.97 14.46 12.43
N ASP A 187 16.82 13.97 13.66
CA ASP A 187 17.57 12.83 14.19
C ASP A 187 17.02 11.48 13.66
N PRO A 188 17.77 10.76 12.79
CA PRO A 188 17.35 9.48 12.26
C PRO A 188 17.37 8.34 13.29
N LEU A 189 18.26 8.39 14.28
CA LEU A 189 18.37 7.38 15.34
C LEU A 189 17.16 7.48 16.29
N LEU A 190 16.81 8.70 16.71
CA LEU A 190 15.61 8.95 17.51
C LEU A 190 14.35 8.53 16.75
N SER A 191 14.22 8.93 15.49
CA SER A 191 13.10 8.55 14.63
C SER A 191 12.95 7.03 14.50
N ARG A 192 14.06 6.31 14.29
CA ARG A 192 14.07 4.85 14.14
C ARG A 192 13.67 4.16 15.45
N ARG A 193 14.26 4.56 16.59
CA ARG A 193 13.98 3.98 17.90
C ARG A 193 12.56 4.26 18.36
N ALA A 194 12.08 5.48 18.21
CA ALA A 194 10.72 5.88 18.59
C ALA A 194 9.68 5.11 17.77
N LYS A 195 9.88 5.01 16.45
CA LYS A 195 9.03 4.21 15.57
C LYS A 195 9.05 2.73 15.91
N ALA A 196 10.20 2.15 16.24
CA ALA A 196 10.32 0.73 16.57
C ALA A 196 9.57 0.35 17.86
N LYS A 197 9.44 1.30 18.81
CA LYS A 197 8.72 1.10 20.07
C LYS A 197 7.24 1.51 20.02
N SER A 198 6.78 2.10 18.91
CA SER A 198 5.43 2.62 18.80
C SER A 198 4.53 1.66 18.03
N THR A 199 3.36 1.38 18.61
CA THR A 199 2.31 0.58 17.98
C THR A 199 1.55 1.39 16.93
N ARG A 200 1.36 2.69 17.20
CA ARG A 200 0.64 3.64 16.34
C ARG A 200 1.54 4.80 15.96
N TYR A 201 1.85 4.90 14.67
CA TYR A 201 2.56 6.06 14.13
C TYR A 201 2.04 6.42 12.74
N ALA A 202 2.27 7.67 12.34
CA ALA A 202 2.01 8.13 10.99
C ALA A 202 3.16 8.98 10.47
N VAL A 203 3.48 8.85 9.19
CA VAL A 203 4.43 9.71 8.50
C VAL A 203 3.75 11.01 8.14
N VAL A 204 4.32 12.12 8.59
CA VAL A 204 3.84 13.46 8.23
C VAL A 204 4.54 13.90 6.96
N VAL A 205 3.77 14.30 5.95
CA VAL A 205 4.26 14.77 4.66
C VAL A 205 3.69 16.15 4.33
N ARG A 206 4.43 16.93 3.56
CA ARG A 206 3.99 18.23 3.03
C ARG A 206 4.31 18.31 1.55
N PHE A 207 3.42 18.89 0.76
CA PHE A 207 3.67 19.09 -0.67
C PHE A 207 4.71 20.19 -0.88
N SER A 208 5.80 19.87 -1.58
CA SER A 208 6.81 20.82 -2.01
C SER A 208 6.42 21.38 -3.37
N ARG A 209 6.07 22.68 -3.42
CA ARG A 209 5.71 23.35 -4.69
C ARG A 209 6.87 23.32 -5.68
N THR A 210 8.08 23.58 -5.19
CA THR A 210 9.31 23.61 -5.99
C THR A 210 9.64 22.24 -6.58
N ARG A 211 9.54 21.17 -5.77
CA ARG A 211 9.88 19.80 -6.23
C ARG A 211 8.70 19.01 -6.78
N ARG A 212 7.50 19.60 -6.79
CA ARG A 212 6.22 19.03 -7.27
C ARG A 212 5.93 17.63 -6.71
N ARG A 213 6.24 17.41 -5.42
CA ARG A 213 6.04 16.11 -4.74
C ARG A 213 5.84 16.29 -3.25
N TYR A 214 5.30 15.27 -2.60
CA TYR A 214 5.24 15.20 -1.14
C TYR A 214 6.62 14.88 -0.55
N GLU A 215 7.01 15.63 0.48
CA GLU A 215 8.25 15.46 1.21
C GLU A 215 7.95 15.18 2.69
N ARG A 216 8.68 14.22 3.26
CA ARG A 216 8.53 13.84 4.67
C ARG A 216 8.98 14.99 5.57
N GLN A 217 8.11 15.39 6.50
CA GLN A 217 8.36 16.43 7.49
C GLN A 217 8.66 15.88 8.88
N GLY A 218 8.17 14.68 9.19
CA GLY A 218 8.31 14.10 10.53
C GLY A 218 7.49 12.83 10.71
N LEU A 219 7.19 12.53 11.97
CA LEU A 219 6.35 11.42 12.40
C LEU A 219 5.37 11.90 13.48
N LEU A 220 4.13 11.42 13.45
CA LEU A 220 3.29 11.32 14.64
C LEU A 220 3.61 10.01 15.34
N ILE A 221 3.96 10.06 16.63
CA ILE A 221 4.38 8.90 17.43
C ILE A 221 3.73 8.95 18.80
N GLU A 222 3.45 7.78 19.39
CA GLU A 222 2.96 7.71 20.76
C GLU A 222 3.92 8.42 21.75
N PRO A 223 3.42 9.29 22.64
CA PRO A 223 4.25 10.05 23.58
C PRO A 223 5.18 9.17 24.42
N ARG A 224 4.69 8.00 24.87
CA ARG A 224 5.47 7.03 25.65
C ARG A 224 6.66 6.49 24.84
N ALA A 225 6.43 6.07 23.59
CA ALA A 225 7.47 5.54 22.72
C ALA A 225 8.54 6.60 22.39
N LEU A 226 8.12 7.85 22.21
CA LEU A 226 9.04 8.98 22.00
C LEU A 226 9.89 9.26 23.25
N ALA A 227 9.27 9.29 24.44
CA ALA A 227 9.98 9.49 25.70
C ALA A 227 10.99 8.36 25.98
N ASP A 228 10.61 7.11 25.76
CA ASP A 228 11.49 5.94 25.89
C ASP A 228 12.68 5.98 24.91
N ALA A 229 12.46 6.46 23.69
CA ALA A 229 13.52 6.58 22.70
C ALA A 229 14.51 7.69 23.09
N ARG A 230 14.04 8.84 23.58
CA ARG A 230 14.88 9.93 24.10
C ARG A 230 15.73 9.46 25.29
N ARG A 231 15.11 8.81 26.28
CA ARG A 231 15.82 8.26 27.45
C ARG A 231 16.92 7.27 27.07
N ALA A 232 16.67 6.42 26.07
CA ALA A 232 17.64 5.43 25.62
C ALA A 232 18.81 6.03 24.82
N LEU A 233 18.68 7.26 24.29
CA LEU A 233 19.76 7.97 23.58
C LEU A 233 20.57 8.87 24.50
N ALA A 234 20.01 9.27 25.64
CA ALA A 234 20.70 10.02 26.68
C ALA A 234 21.58 9.14 27.60
N ARG A 235 21.60 7.82 27.37
CA ARG A 235 22.47 6.83 28.02
C ARG A 235 23.54 6.40 27.05
#